data_AF-A0A382L7L6-F1
#
_entry.id   AF-A0A382L7L6-F1
#
_cell.length_a   1.000
_cell.length_b   1.000
_cell.length_c   1.000
_cell.angle_alpha   90.00
_cell.angle_beta   90.00
_cell.angle_gamma   90.00
#
_symmetry.space_group_name_H-M   'P 1'
#
loop_
_entity.id
_entity.type
_entity.pdbx_description
1 polymer ?
#
loop_
_entity_poly.entity_id
_entity_poly.type
_entity_poly.pdbx_seq_one_letter_code
_entity_poly.pdbx_strand_id
1 'polypeptide(L)'
;VIEQLLDFIRTTGLFNIGWRDTVMILVGLIFIYLAIKKDWEPYELLPIGLGIIAANLPLTGLITPPTSDSLNQEAGIFGVFFHYGLSFWNILPPIIFLGIGALTDFGPVIANPKTLLLGAAAQIGIFVAFWGALIAGSLGMNFGIEEAASIGIIGGADGPTTIFLSARLAPEILGITAVIAYSYMAAVAFIQPPLMKLFTTEKERQIVMRPLREVSKLEKLIFPNVALIAIILVVPKSAPLIAMFMIGNLFRESGAVPRLTKSASNEILNIATIFLMITVGTQLTADRVFDWQTMVILILGLVAFSCGTIGGILFAKIMNL
;
A
#
# COMPACT_ATOMS: atom_id res chain seq x y z
N VAL A 1 -25.31 43.66 8.59
CA VAL A 1 -26.15 42.65 7.88
C VAL A 1 -25.55 42.27 6.52
N ILE A 2 -25.35 43.21 5.58
CA ILE A 2 -24.75 42.88 4.26
C ILE A 2 -23.30 42.37 4.39
N GLU A 3 -22.46 43.02 5.20
CA GLU A 3 -21.09 42.54 5.46
C GLU A 3 -21.06 41.15 6.11
N GLN A 4 -21.91 40.91 7.11
CA GLN A 4 -22.03 39.60 7.76
C GLN A 4 -22.54 38.51 6.79
N LEU A 5 -23.40 38.86 5.84
CA LEU A 5 -23.86 37.94 4.80
C LEU A 5 -22.74 37.63 3.80
N LEU A 6 -21.95 38.65 3.43
CA LEU A 6 -20.78 38.47 2.56
C LEU A 6 -19.70 37.63 3.24
N ASP A 7 -19.45 37.84 4.53
CA ASP A 7 -18.54 37.02 5.31
C ASP A 7 -19.05 35.59 5.46
N PHE A 8 -20.36 35.38 5.66
CA PHE A 8 -20.96 34.05 5.64
C PHE A 8 -20.77 33.35 4.28
N ILE A 9 -20.99 34.05 3.17
CA ILE A 9 -20.76 33.47 1.83
C ILE A 9 -19.28 33.12 1.63
N ARG A 10 -18.37 33.97 2.11
CA ARG A 10 -16.92 33.74 2.06
C ARG A 10 -16.45 32.58 2.94
N THR A 11 -17.19 32.19 3.97
CA THR A 11 -16.86 31.00 4.78
C THR A 11 -17.51 29.71 4.25
N THR A 12 -18.35 29.80 3.20
CA THR A 12 -18.89 28.59 2.58
C THR A 12 -17.84 27.87 1.73
N GLY A 13 -17.87 26.54 1.77
CA GLY A 13 -16.99 25.73 0.92
C GLY A 13 -17.23 25.94 -0.58
N LEU A 14 -18.45 26.32 -0.98
CA LEU A 14 -18.79 26.62 -2.37
C LEU A 14 -18.03 27.82 -2.94
N PHE A 15 -17.70 28.81 -2.11
CA PHE A 15 -16.95 29.99 -2.53
C PHE A 15 -15.43 29.74 -2.54
N ASN A 16 -14.95 28.75 -1.79
CA ASN A 16 -13.52 28.44 -1.61
C ASN A 16 -13.05 27.23 -2.40
N ILE A 17 -13.92 26.61 -3.20
CA ILE A 17 -13.56 25.44 -4.01
C ILE A 17 -12.73 25.88 -5.23
N GLY A 18 -11.49 25.40 -5.30
CA GLY A 18 -10.64 25.57 -6.45
C GLY A 18 -10.98 24.62 -7.59
N TRP A 19 -10.51 24.94 -8.79
CA TRP A 19 -10.62 24.02 -9.93
C TRP A 19 -9.83 22.72 -9.70
N ARG A 20 -8.69 22.79 -8.99
CA ARG A 20 -7.88 21.61 -8.64
C ARG A 20 -8.61 20.69 -7.67
N ASP A 21 -9.26 21.25 -6.66
CA ASP A 21 -10.10 20.51 -5.70
C ASP A 21 -11.26 19.81 -6.42
N THR A 22 -11.88 20.52 -7.38
CA THR A 22 -12.94 19.96 -8.22
C THR A 22 -12.45 18.76 -9.03
N VAL A 23 -11.25 18.83 -9.62
CA VAL A 23 -10.65 17.69 -10.33
C VAL A 23 -10.43 16.51 -9.38
N MET A 24 -9.91 16.76 -8.18
CA MET A 24 -9.69 15.69 -7.20
C MET A 24 -11.00 15.04 -6.73
N ILE A 25 -12.06 15.82 -6.53
CA ILE A 25 -13.39 15.29 -6.20
C ILE A 25 -13.90 14.39 -7.34
N LEU A 26 -13.70 14.78 -8.60
CA LEU A 26 -14.04 13.93 -9.75
C LEU A 26 -13.22 12.64 -9.77
N VAL A 27 -11.92 12.68 -9.45
CA VAL A 27 -11.09 11.48 -9.31
C VAL A 27 -11.63 10.55 -8.21
N GLY A 28 -12.01 11.11 -7.05
CA GLY A 28 -12.64 10.34 -5.97
C GLY A 28 -13.94 9.66 -6.41
N LEU A 29 -14.79 10.37 -7.17
CA LEU A 29 -16.02 9.81 -7.74
C LEU A 29 -15.74 8.70 -8.76
N ILE A 30 -14.68 8.83 -9.57
CA ILE A 30 -14.24 7.77 -10.49
C ILE A 30 -13.81 6.52 -9.72
N PHE A 31 -13.07 6.67 -8.62
CA PHE A 31 -12.64 5.53 -7.80
C PHE A 31 -13.84 4.81 -7.18
N ILE A 32 -14.82 5.56 -6.65
CA ILE A 32 -16.08 5.01 -6.15
C ILE A 32 -16.83 4.26 -7.25
N TYR A 33 -16.90 4.83 -8.46
CA TYR A 33 -17.54 4.19 -9.60
C TYR A 33 -16.85 2.87 -10.00
N LEU A 34 -15.51 2.85 -10.04
CA LEU A 34 -14.74 1.65 -10.36
C LEU A 34 -14.93 0.56 -9.29
N ALA A 35 -14.92 0.94 -8.02
CA ALA A 35 -15.13 0.01 -6.92
C ALA A 35 -16.54 -0.61 -6.94
N ILE A 36 -17.60 0.20 -7.17
CA ILE A 36 -18.99 -0.28 -7.06
C ILE A 36 -19.47 -0.97 -8.34
N LYS A 37 -19.15 -0.42 -9.52
CA LYS A 37 -19.71 -0.94 -10.78
C LYS A 37 -18.84 -2.01 -11.42
N LYS A 38 -17.52 -1.94 -11.22
CA LYS A 38 -16.58 -2.90 -11.80
C LYS A 38 -16.05 -3.92 -10.81
N ASP A 39 -16.39 -3.80 -9.52
CA ASP A 39 -15.88 -4.64 -8.43
C ASP A 39 -14.34 -4.70 -8.41
N TRP A 40 -13.69 -3.60 -8.77
CA TRP A 40 -12.23 -3.51 -8.78
C TRP A 40 -11.76 -3.13 -7.38
N GLU A 41 -10.99 -4.01 -6.74
CA GLU A 41 -10.46 -3.88 -5.37
C GLU A 41 -11.37 -3.04 -4.45
N PRO A 42 -12.65 -3.45 -4.26
CA PRO A 42 -13.66 -2.59 -3.67
C PRO A 42 -13.35 -2.22 -2.22
N TYR A 43 -12.62 -3.08 -1.50
CA TYR A 43 -12.18 -2.83 -0.12
C TYR A 43 -11.14 -1.72 -0.01
N GLU A 44 -10.43 -1.41 -1.10
CA GLU A 44 -9.40 -0.36 -1.15
C GLU A 44 -9.90 0.89 -1.88
N LEU A 45 -10.39 0.73 -3.12
CA LEU A 45 -10.77 1.86 -3.98
C LEU A 45 -11.96 2.64 -3.44
N LEU A 46 -12.95 1.99 -2.80
CA LEU A 46 -14.12 2.68 -2.28
C LEU A 46 -13.75 3.60 -1.09
N PRO A 47 -13.06 3.14 -0.03
CA PRO A 47 -12.68 4.05 1.05
C PRO A 47 -11.63 5.08 0.62
N ILE A 48 -10.70 4.74 -0.28
CA ILE A 48 -9.76 5.73 -0.86
C ILE A 48 -10.54 6.82 -1.59
N GLY A 49 -11.50 6.47 -2.45
CA GLY A 49 -12.33 7.43 -3.19
C GLY A 49 -13.09 8.38 -2.26
N LEU A 50 -13.66 7.87 -1.17
CA LEU A 50 -14.30 8.69 -0.14
C LEU A 50 -13.30 9.61 0.58
N GLY A 51 -12.10 9.12 0.89
CA GLY A 51 -11.02 9.91 1.47
C GLY A 51 -10.57 11.06 0.58
N ILE A 52 -10.46 10.83 -0.74
CA ILE A 52 -10.12 11.86 -1.73
C ILE A 52 -11.17 12.98 -1.70
N ILE A 53 -12.46 12.62 -1.73
CA ILE A 53 -13.54 13.61 -1.69
C ILE A 53 -13.46 14.40 -0.38
N ALA A 54 -13.35 13.73 0.75
CA ALA A 54 -13.31 14.37 2.07
C ALA A 54 -12.14 15.35 2.23
N ALA A 55 -10.95 15.00 1.72
CA ALA A 55 -9.75 15.84 1.85
C ALA A 55 -9.74 17.08 0.96
N ASN A 56 -10.48 17.07 -0.16
CA ASN A 56 -10.52 18.17 -1.11
C ASN A 56 -11.76 19.05 -0.93
N LEU A 57 -12.55 18.84 0.13
CA LEU A 57 -13.60 19.78 0.52
C LEU A 57 -12.98 20.95 1.32
N PRO A 58 -13.14 22.20 0.85
CA PRO A 58 -12.48 23.35 1.45
C PRO A 58 -13.02 23.67 2.84
N LEU A 59 -12.15 24.25 3.68
CA LEU A 59 -12.46 24.74 5.03
C LEU A 59 -12.97 23.69 6.03
N THR A 60 -12.75 22.39 5.77
CA THR A 60 -13.24 21.32 6.64
C THR A 60 -12.32 20.98 7.81
N GLY A 61 -11.02 21.28 7.71
CA GLY A 61 -10.02 20.94 8.73
C GLY A 61 -9.83 19.44 8.96
N LEU A 62 -10.42 18.56 8.13
CA LEU A 62 -10.48 17.12 8.36
C LEU A 62 -9.12 16.42 8.35
N ILE A 63 -8.15 17.00 7.64
CA ILE A 63 -6.80 16.47 7.48
C ILE A 63 -5.77 17.17 8.37
N THR A 64 -6.17 18.17 9.16
CA THR A 64 -5.26 18.94 10.00
C THR A 64 -4.60 18.02 11.03
N PRO A 65 -3.26 17.87 11.00
CA PRO A 65 -2.56 16.99 11.94
C PRO A 65 -2.60 17.58 13.36
N PRO A 66 -2.56 16.73 14.40
CA PRO A 66 -2.41 17.21 15.77
C PRO A 66 -1.02 17.85 15.96
N THR A 67 -0.99 19.01 16.60
CA THR A 67 0.23 19.72 17.03
C THR A 67 0.31 19.78 18.55
N SER A 68 1.51 19.94 19.11
CA SER A 68 1.72 20.05 20.57
C SER A 68 0.96 21.23 21.19
N ASP A 69 0.70 22.26 20.39
CA ASP A 69 0.05 23.50 20.80
C ASP A 69 -1.44 23.54 20.39
N SER A 70 -1.97 22.45 19.81
CA SER A 70 -3.39 22.37 19.46
C SER A 70 -4.26 22.53 20.71
N LEU A 71 -5.17 23.51 20.71
CA LEU A 71 -6.21 23.62 21.73
C LEU A 71 -7.29 22.54 21.51
N ASN A 72 -8.31 22.52 22.36
CA ASN A 72 -9.37 21.50 22.34
C ASN A 72 -10.03 21.38 20.93
N GLN A 73 -9.87 20.21 20.30
CA GLN A 73 -10.52 19.79 19.04
C GLN A 73 -10.09 20.50 17.74
N GLU A 74 -8.87 21.01 17.66
CA GLU A 74 -8.37 21.63 16.41
C GLU A 74 -7.84 20.62 15.37
N ALA A 75 -7.50 19.40 15.80
CA ALA A 75 -7.02 18.34 14.92
C ALA A 75 -8.18 17.66 14.16
N GLY A 76 -8.01 17.49 12.86
CA GLY A 76 -8.94 16.76 12.02
C GLY A 76 -8.89 15.26 12.27
N ILE A 77 -10.04 14.59 12.19
CA ILE A 77 -10.12 13.14 12.44
C ILE A 77 -9.13 12.33 11.58
N PHE A 78 -9.01 12.65 10.29
CA PHE A 78 -8.07 11.96 9.40
C PHE A 78 -6.63 12.40 9.63
N GLY A 79 -6.40 13.63 10.09
CA GLY A 79 -5.09 14.10 10.56
C GLY A 79 -4.59 13.30 11.76
N VAL A 80 -5.47 12.99 12.72
CA VAL A 80 -5.17 12.15 13.88
C VAL A 80 -4.83 10.72 13.45
N PHE A 81 -5.67 10.09 12.62
CA PHE A 81 -5.39 8.75 12.12
C PHE A 81 -4.13 8.69 11.24
N PHE A 82 -3.83 9.74 10.47
CA PHE A 82 -2.59 9.81 9.71
C PHE A 82 -1.38 9.89 10.63
N HIS A 83 -1.40 10.78 11.61
CA HIS A 83 -0.30 10.99 12.54
C HIS A 83 -0.03 9.75 13.40
N TYR A 84 -1.02 9.24 14.12
CA TYR A 84 -0.82 8.09 15.01
C TYR A 84 -0.86 6.75 14.27
N GLY A 85 -1.71 6.62 13.26
CA GLY A 85 -1.90 5.36 12.55
C GLY A 85 -0.79 5.04 11.55
N LEU A 86 -0.23 6.04 10.87
CA LEU A 86 0.66 5.85 9.71
C LEU A 86 2.04 6.49 9.88
N SER A 87 2.09 7.78 10.21
CA SER A 87 3.33 8.55 10.16
C SER A 87 4.21 8.35 11.40
N PHE A 88 3.69 8.63 12.59
CA PHE A 88 4.51 8.72 13.80
C PHE A 88 4.66 7.36 14.50
N TRP A 89 3.54 6.72 14.87
CA TRP A 89 3.56 5.42 15.58
C TRP A 89 3.38 4.22 14.66
N ASN A 90 2.83 4.43 13.46
CA ASN A 90 2.75 3.41 12.42
C ASN A 90 2.01 2.13 12.87
N ILE A 91 0.89 2.32 13.56
CA ILE A 91 0.12 1.26 14.22
C ILE A 91 -0.70 0.45 13.22
N LEU A 92 -1.21 1.07 12.15
CA LEU A 92 -2.14 0.41 11.24
C LEU A 92 -1.48 -0.67 10.35
N PRO A 93 -0.29 -0.46 9.75
CA PRO A 93 0.35 -1.49 8.90
C PRO A 93 0.66 -2.81 9.63
N PRO A 94 1.24 -2.82 10.86
CA PRO A 94 1.43 -4.06 11.61
C PRO A 94 0.12 -4.77 11.95
N ILE A 95 -0.96 -4.04 12.26
CA ILE A 95 -2.28 -4.63 12.53
C ILE A 95 -2.87 -5.29 11.28
N ILE A 96 -2.70 -4.67 10.11
CA ILE A 96 -3.11 -5.28 8.84
C ILE A 96 -2.29 -6.54 8.57
N PHE A 97 -0.98 -6.51 8.82
CA PHE A 97 -0.11 -7.68 8.66
C PHE A 97 -0.55 -8.85 9.55
N LEU A 98 -1.06 -8.60 10.76
CA LEU A 98 -1.69 -9.64 11.59
C LEU A 98 -2.89 -10.30 10.89
N GLY A 99 -3.78 -9.49 10.32
CA GLY A 99 -4.96 -10.00 9.59
C GLY A 99 -4.59 -10.76 8.33
N ILE A 100 -3.68 -10.23 7.50
CA ILE A 100 -3.19 -10.90 6.28
C ILE A 100 -2.49 -12.22 6.65
N GLY A 101 -1.70 -12.22 7.73
CA GLY A 101 -1.06 -13.43 8.26
C GLY A 101 -2.08 -14.52 8.62
N ALA A 102 -3.18 -14.13 9.27
CA ALA A 102 -4.27 -15.05 9.64
C ALA A 102 -5.08 -15.58 8.43
N LEU A 103 -5.04 -14.89 7.30
CA LEU A 103 -5.66 -15.34 6.04
C LEU A 103 -4.73 -16.22 5.19
N THR A 104 -3.42 -16.04 5.32
CA THR A 104 -2.42 -16.63 4.41
C THR A 104 -2.26 -18.14 4.63
N ASP A 105 -2.25 -18.92 3.54
CA ASP A 105 -1.85 -20.33 3.54
C ASP A 105 -0.43 -20.49 3.00
N PHE A 106 0.50 -20.94 3.84
CA PHE A 106 1.88 -21.24 3.40
C PHE A 106 2.03 -22.62 2.77
N GLY A 107 0.99 -23.45 2.74
CA GLY A 107 1.02 -24.77 2.10
C GLY A 107 1.67 -24.77 0.71
N PRO A 108 1.28 -23.88 -0.22
CA PRO A 108 1.88 -23.83 -1.55
C PRO A 108 3.38 -23.49 -1.56
N VAL A 109 3.81 -22.57 -0.70
CA VAL A 109 5.21 -22.14 -0.58
C VAL A 109 6.06 -23.24 0.06
N ILE A 110 5.55 -23.88 1.11
CA ILE A 110 6.23 -25.01 1.77
C ILE A 110 6.30 -26.21 0.82
N ALA A 111 5.28 -26.43 0.01
CA ALA A 111 5.22 -27.54 -0.94
C ALA A 111 6.29 -27.42 -2.03
N ASN A 112 6.50 -26.21 -2.55
CA ASN A 112 7.54 -25.93 -3.55
C ASN A 112 8.37 -24.70 -3.16
N PRO A 113 9.38 -24.83 -2.29
CA PRO A 113 10.17 -23.69 -1.79
C PRO A 113 10.89 -22.91 -2.88
N LYS A 114 11.11 -23.51 -4.07
CA LYS A 114 11.73 -22.81 -5.20
C LYS A 114 10.90 -21.60 -5.65
N THR A 115 9.60 -21.56 -5.37
CA THR A 115 8.76 -20.40 -5.69
C THR A 115 9.14 -19.14 -4.91
N LEU A 116 9.84 -19.27 -3.77
CA LEU A 116 10.39 -18.12 -3.04
C LEU A 116 11.39 -17.33 -3.89
N LEU A 117 12.12 -18.00 -4.80
CA LEU A 117 13.07 -17.33 -5.69
C LEU A 117 12.36 -16.47 -6.74
N LEU A 118 11.16 -16.88 -7.21
CA LEU A 118 10.34 -15.99 -8.04
C LEU A 118 9.92 -14.75 -7.26
N GLY A 119 9.58 -14.89 -5.98
CA GLY A 119 9.29 -13.77 -5.09
C GLY A 119 10.49 -12.83 -4.93
N ALA A 120 11.70 -13.37 -4.83
CA ALA A 120 12.94 -12.58 -4.77
C ALA A 120 13.19 -11.83 -6.10
N ALA A 121 13.00 -12.49 -7.25
CA ALA A 121 13.16 -11.87 -8.55
C ALA A 121 12.12 -10.78 -8.84
N ALA A 122 10.91 -10.92 -8.29
CA ALA A 122 9.87 -9.88 -8.40
C ALA A 122 10.29 -8.56 -7.72
N GLN A 123 11.20 -8.60 -6.74
CA GLN A 123 11.69 -7.41 -6.04
C GLN A 123 12.67 -6.55 -6.87
N ILE A 124 13.04 -6.95 -8.10
CA ILE A 124 13.88 -6.13 -8.98
C ILE A 124 13.24 -4.75 -9.24
N GLY A 125 11.90 -4.69 -9.26
CA GLY A 125 11.15 -3.44 -9.40
C GLY A 125 11.55 -2.39 -8.36
N ILE A 126 11.85 -2.81 -7.11
CA ILE A 126 12.28 -1.90 -6.04
C ILE A 126 13.56 -1.18 -6.43
N PHE A 127 14.55 -1.93 -6.90
CA PHE A 127 15.84 -1.36 -7.28
C PHE A 127 15.72 -0.46 -8.50
N VAL A 128 14.88 -0.82 -9.48
CA VAL A 128 14.64 0.02 -10.65
C VAL A 128 14.03 1.37 -10.26
N ALA A 129 13.01 1.40 -9.39
CA ALA A 129 12.47 2.67 -8.88
C ALA A 129 13.50 3.44 -8.04
N PHE A 130 14.27 2.77 -7.20
CA PHE A 130 15.31 3.39 -6.39
C PHE A 130 16.35 4.12 -7.25
N TRP A 131 16.95 3.42 -8.22
CA TRP A 131 17.92 4.02 -9.13
C TRP A 131 17.29 5.10 -10.02
N GLY A 132 16.05 4.88 -10.48
CA GLY A 132 15.29 5.88 -11.24
C GLY A 132 15.05 7.15 -10.43
N ALA A 133 14.72 7.04 -9.15
CA ALA A 133 14.54 8.17 -8.25
C ALA A 133 15.86 8.92 -7.99
N LEU A 134 16.98 8.21 -7.82
CA LEU A 134 18.30 8.84 -7.68
C LEU A 134 18.73 9.60 -8.94
N ILE A 135 18.47 9.05 -10.13
CA ILE A 135 18.72 9.73 -11.40
C ILE A 135 17.81 10.96 -11.56
N ALA A 136 16.53 10.83 -11.21
CA ALA A 136 15.64 11.97 -11.17
C ALA A 136 16.15 13.05 -10.18
N GLY A 137 16.69 12.62 -9.05
CA GLY A 137 17.36 13.46 -8.06
C GLY A 137 18.50 14.29 -8.67
N SER A 138 19.41 13.64 -9.40
CA SER A 138 20.54 14.32 -10.04
C SER A 138 20.15 15.24 -11.20
N LEU A 139 18.97 15.04 -11.79
CA LEU A 139 18.38 15.90 -12.83
C LEU A 139 17.64 17.13 -12.28
N GLY A 140 17.75 17.40 -10.98
CA GLY A 140 17.19 18.59 -10.33
C GLY A 140 15.91 18.34 -9.52
N MET A 141 15.55 17.07 -9.28
CA MET A 141 14.50 16.74 -8.31
C MET A 141 15.12 16.62 -6.92
N ASN A 142 14.41 17.04 -5.87
CA ASN A 142 14.94 16.96 -4.50
C ASN A 142 14.75 15.55 -3.90
N PHE A 143 15.14 14.51 -4.63
CA PHE A 143 15.12 13.13 -4.13
C PHE A 143 16.50 12.74 -3.62
N GLY A 144 16.66 12.71 -2.30
CA GLY A 144 17.81 12.12 -1.64
C GLY A 144 17.72 10.60 -1.61
N ILE A 145 18.64 9.98 -0.86
CA ILE A 145 18.70 8.52 -0.72
C ILE A 145 17.49 7.98 0.04
N GLU A 146 16.98 8.73 1.02
CA GLU A 146 15.85 8.34 1.86
C GLU A 146 14.53 8.40 1.10
N GLU A 147 14.34 9.46 0.30
CA GLU A 147 13.21 9.59 -0.62
C GLU A 147 13.28 8.52 -1.71
N ALA A 148 14.46 8.31 -2.32
CA ALA A 148 14.62 7.27 -3.33
C ALA A 148 14.33 5.87 -2.79
N ALA A 149 14.73 5.55 -1.55
CA ALA A 149 14.40 4.29 -0.90
C ALA A 149 12.88 4.11 -0.67
N SER A 150 12.21 5.20 -0.30
CA SER A 150 10.76 5.24 -0.10
C SER A 150 9.97 5.18 -1.41
N ILE A 151 10.52 5.70 -2.51
CA ILE A 151 9.96 5.54 -3.86
C ILE A 151 10.23 4.11 -4.38
N GLY A 152 11.42 3.58 -4.09
CA GLY A 152 11.84 2.22 -4.43
C GLY A 152 10.84 1.17 -3.94
N ILE A 153 10.46 1.23 -2.66
CA ILE A 153 9.61 0.19 -2.05
C ILE A 153 8.22 0.07 -2.70
N ILE A 154 7.73 1.10 -3.40
CA ILE A 154 6.50 1.03 -4.21
C ILE A 154 6.58 -0.13 -5.22
N GLY A 155 7.77 -0.39 -5.77
CA GLY A 155 8.03 -1.50 -6.69
C GLY A 155 7.84 -2.89 -6.09
N GLY A 156 7.77 -3.00 -4.76
CA GLY A 156 7.45 -4.24 -4.05
C GLY A 156 5.95 -4.58 -4.08
N ALA A 157 5.11 -3.66 -4.55
CA ALA A 157 3.65 -3.80 -4.65
C ALA A 157 2.96 -4.18 -3.33
N ASP A 158 3.52 -3.72 -2.21
CA ASP A 158 3.01 -3.96 -0.87
C ASP A 158 2.76 -2.61 -0.19
N GLY A 159 1.49 -2.24 -0.08
CA GLY A 159 1.06 -0.97 0.49
C GLY A 159 1.48 -0.77 1.95
N PRO A 160 1.21 -1.72 2.87
CA PRO A 160 1.57 -1.51 4.27
C PRO A 160 3.09 -1.42 4.50
N THR A 161 3.93 -2.16 3.77
CA THR A 161 5.39 -2.01 3.84
C THR A 161 5.87 -0.67 3.28
N THR A 162 5.23 -0.18 2.20
CA THR A 162 5.54 1.12 1.61
C THR A 162 5.29 2.25 2.61
N ILE A 163 4.15 2.21 3.30
CA ILE A 163 3.83 3.13 4.40
C ILE A 163 4.86 2.99 5.51
N PHE A 164 5.18 1.76 5.90
CA PHE A 164 6.08 1.50 7.01
C PHE A 164 7.47 2.07 6.81
N LEU A 165 8.04 1.87 5.62
CA LEU A 165 9.37 2.37 5.27
C LEU A 165 9.35 3.89 5.07
N SER A 166 8.38 4.41 4.31
CA SER A 166 8.28 5.84 4.00
C SER A 166 8.11 6.68 5.27
N ALA A 167 7.32 6.20 6.24
CA ALA A 167 7.14 6.87 7.51
C ALA A 167 8.42 7.00 8.35
N ARG A 168 9.42 6.14 8.10
CA ARG A 168 10.71 6.17 8.82
C ARG A 168 11.81 6.90 8.07
N LEU A 169 11.80 6.82 6.74
CA LEU A 169 12.84 7.38 5.89
C LEU A 169 12.46 8.75 5.32
N ALA A 170 11.27 8.88 4.75
CA ALA A 170 10.82 10.12 4.11
C ALA A 170 9.35 10.42 4.44
N PRO A 171 9.04 10.89 5.67
CA PRO A 171 7.67 11.16 6.11
C PRO A 171 6.93 12.18 5.23
N GLU A 172 7.67 13.11 4.62
CA GLU A 172 7.11 14.16 3.75
C GLU A 172 6.45 13.61 2.49
N ILE A 173 6.99 12.52 1.93
CA ILE A 173 6.43 11.87 0.73
C ILE A 173 5.55 10.67 1.07
N LEU A 174 5.41 10.31 2.35
CA LEU A 174 4.60 9.16 2.81
C LEU A 174 3.20 9.16 2.21
N GLY A 175 2.53 10.31 2.22
CA GLY A 175 1.17 10.41 1.70
C GLY A 175 1.11 10.07 0.21
N ILE A 176 2.09 10.52 -0.56
CA ILE A 176 2.19 10.29 -2.00
C ILE A 176 2.56 8.83 -2.28
N THR A 177 3.59 8.29 -1.62
CA THR A 177 4.05 6.91 -1.83
C THR A 177 2.99 5.89 -1.42
N ALA A 178 2.27 6.12 -0.32
CA ALA A 178 1.19 5.27 0.15
C ALA A 178 0.07 5.16 -0.89
N VAL A 179 -0.40 6.30 -1.39
CA VAL A 179 -1.46 6.33 -2.40
C VAL A 179 -1.03 5.61 -3.66
N ILE A 180 0.19 5.87 -4.14
CA ILE A 180 0.70 5.28 -5.37
C ILE A 180 0.80 3.75 -5.23
N ALA A 181 1.26 3.26 -4.07
CA ALA A 181 1.32 1.82 -3.80
C ALA A 181 -0.07 1.16 -3.90
N TYR A 182 -1.09 1.69 -3.22
CA TYR A 182 -2.45 1.12 -3.27
C TYR A 182 -3.15 1.34 -4.63
N SER A 183 -2.93 2.48 -5.27
CA SER A 183 -3.45 2.73 -6.62
C SER A 183 -2.89 1.74 -7.64
N TYR A 184 -1.62 1.36 -7.49
CA TYR A 184 -0.99 0.36 -8.35
C TYR A 184 -1.36 -1.07 -8.02
N MET A 185 -1.65 -1.38 -6.75
CA MET A 185 -2.25 -2.66 -6.38
C MET A 185 -3.61 -2.85 -7.07
N ALA A 186 -4.47 -1.83 -7.07
CA ALA A 186 -5.72 -1.86 -7.82
C ALA A 186 -5.52 -1.94 -9.35
N ALA A 187 -4.37 -1.46 -9.84
CA ALA A 187 -4.02 -1.45 -11.25
C ALA A 187 -3.43 -2.75 -11.81
N VAL A 188 -3.01 -3.66 -10.93
CA VAL A 188 -2.32 -4.90 -11.32
C VAL A 188 -3.08 -5.68 -12.39
N ALA A 189 -4.41 -5.76 -12.26
CA ALA A 189 -5.29 -6.47 -13.17
C ALA A 189 -5.22 -5.96 -14.63
N PHE A 190 -4.80 -4.72 -14.86
CA PHE A 190 -4.62 -4.18 -16.21
C PHE A 190 -3.15 -4.08 -16.63
N ILE A 191 -2.22 -3.90 -15.69
CA ILE A 191 -0.79 -3.76 -16.02
C ILE A 191 -0.16 -5.12 -16.32
N GLN A 192 -0.47 -6.15 -15.53
CA GLN A 192 0.17 -7.46 -15.67
C GLN A 192 -0.21 -8.23 -16.95
N PRO A 193 -1.49 -8.31 -17.38
CA PRO A 193 -1.84 -9.16 -18.52
C PRO A 193 -1.17 -8.76 -19.85
N PRO A 194 -1.03 -7.47 -20.21
CA PRO A 194 -0.24 -7.06 -21.38
C PRO A 194 1.23 -7.49 -21.29
N LEU A 195 1.86 -7.34 -20.12
CA LEU A 195 3.25 -7.74 -19.89
C LEU A 195 3.43 -9.26 -20.00
N MET A 196 2.51 -10.04 -19.41
CA MET A 196 2.48 -11.48 -19.58
C MET A 196 2.35 -11.85 -21.06
N LYS A 197 1.47 -11.17 -21.80
CA LYS A 197 1.28 -11.42 -23.24
C LYS A 197 2.53 -11.12 -24.07
N LEU A 198 3.28 -10.10 -23.69
CA LEU A 198 4.47 -9.64 -24.40
C LEU A 198 5.71 -10.50 -24.11
N PHE A 199 5.92 -10.90 -22.86
CA PHE A 199 7.15 -11.55 -22.42
C PHE A 199 7.08 -13.08 -22.33
N THR A 200 5.91 -13.70 -22.54
CA THR A 200 5.78 -15.18 -22.56
C THR A 200 5.30 -15.69 -23.92
N THR A 201 5.63 -16.93 -24.27
CA THR A 201 5.14 -17.60 -25.48
C THR A 201 3.92 -18.47 -25.19
N GLU A 202 3.14 -18.83 -26.21
CA GLU A 202 2.01 -19.76 -26.03
C GLU A 202 2.44 -21.12 -25.49
N LYS A 203 3.61 -21.63 -25.92
CA LYS A 203 4.17 -22.89 -25.41
C LYS A 203 4.47 -22.82 -23.91
N GLU A 204 5.05 -21.71 -23.44
CA GLU A 204 5.32 -21.50 -22.01
C GLU A 204 4.01 -21.42 -21.18
N ARG A 205 2.96 -20.80 -21.73
CA ARG A 205 1.65 -20.68 -21.05
C ARG A 205 0.89 -22.01 -20.96
N GLN A 206 1.24 -22.99 -21.79
CA GLN A 206 0.61 -24.31 -21.83
C GLN A 206 1.35 -25.36 -20.96
N ILE A 207 2.36 -24.96 -20.18
CA ILE A 207 3.07 -25.86 -19.26
C ILE A 207 2.09 -26.34 -18.17
N VAL A 208 1.90 -27.66 -18.09
CA VAL A 208 1.06 -28.28 -17.06
C VAL A 208 1.81 -28.32 -15.73
N MET A 209 1.31 -27.59 -14.74
CA MET A 209 1.86 -27.60 -13.39
C MET A 209 1.51 -28.91 -12.68
N ARG A 210 2.53 -29.62 -12.16
CA ARG A 210 2.33 -30.83 -11.37
C ARG A 210 1.62 -30.50 -10.06
N PRO A 211 0.80 -31.42 -9.51
CA PRO A 211 0.21 -31.23 -8.20
C PRO A 211 1.32 -31.04 -7.15
N LEU A 212 1.07 -30.11 -6.23
CA LEU A 212 1.96 -29.82 -5.12
C LEU A 212 2.01 -31.02 -4.16
N ARG A 213 3.15 -31.20 -3.49
CA ARG A 213 3.24 -32.21 -2.42
C ARG A 213 2.27 -31.87 -1.29
N GLU A 214 1.76 -32.90 -0.62
CA GLU A 214 1.01 -32.68 0.62
C GLU A 214 1.96 -32.19 1.71
N VAL A 215 1.57 -31.09 2.37
CA VAL A 215 2.33 -30.49 3.46
C VAL A 215 1.71 -30.94 4.78
N SER A 216 2.53 -31.50 5.65
CA SER A 216 2.08 -31.97 6.96
C SER A 216 1.62 -30.81 7.83
N LYS A 217 0.67 -31.08 8.75
CA LYS A 217 0.23 -30.07 9.74
C LYS A 217 1.39 -29.55 10.59
N LEU A 218 2.35 -30.42 10.89
CA LEU A 218 3.53 -30.09 11.68
C LEU A 218 4.44 -29.10 10.93
N GLU A 219 4.67 -29.31 9.62
CA GLU A 219 5.42 -28.35 8.80
C GLU A 219 4.75 -26.97 8.77
N LYS A 220 3.42 -26.91 8.61
CA LYS A 220 2.68 -25.65 8.64
C LYS A 220 2.74 -24.96 10.00
N LEU A 221 2.78 -25.71 11.10
CA LEU A 221 2.85 -25.16 12.45
C LEU A 221 4.26 -24.64 12.81
N ILE A 222 5.30 -25.33 12.35
CA ILE A 222 6.70 -24.95 12.63
C ILE A 222 7.15 -23.79 11.74
N PHE A 223 6.68 -23.75 10.49
CA PHE A 223 7.12 -22.76 9.50
C PHE A 223 7.04 -21.30 10.00
N PRO A 224 5.93 -20.80 10.58
CA PRO A 224 5.85 -19.41 11.03
C PRO A 224 6.87 -19.07 12.12
N ASN A 225 7.12 -19.99 13.05
CA ASN A 225 8.07 -19.78 14.13
C ASN A 225 9.52 -19.75 13.62
N VAL A 226 9.87 -20.68 12.72
CA VAL A 226 11.20 -20.71 12.11
C VAL A 226 11.42 -19.49 11.22
N ALA A 227 10.43 -19.15 10.38
CA ALA A 227 10.49 -17.98 9.51
C ALA A 227 10.59 -16.68 10.34
N LEU A 228 9.81 -16.55 11.40
CA LEU A 228 9.87 -15.41 12.32
C LEU A 228 11.27 -15.21 12.89
N ILE A 229 11.84 -16.26 13.49
CA ILE A 229 13.16 -16.20 14.13
C ILE A 229 14.24 -15.92 13.08
N ALA A 230 14.23 -16.65 11.97
CA ALA A 230 15.25 -16.51 10.92
C ALA A 230 15.21 -15.12 10.28
N ILE A 231 14.03 -14.63 9.87
CA ILE A 231 13.89 -13.34 9.20
C ILE A 231 14.26 -12.19 10.14
N ILE A 232 13.82 -12.22 11.40
CA ILE A 232 14.15 -11.15 12.35
C ILE A 232 15.63 -11.13 12.71
N LEU A 233 16.29 -12.29 12.82
CA LEU A 233 17.73 -12.33 13.07
C LEU A 233 18.54 -11.79 11.88
N VAL A 234 18.10 -12.03 10.64
CA VAL A 234 18.76 -11.51 9.43
C VAL A 234 18.42 -10.03 9.18
N VAL A 235 17.16 -9.63 9.39
CA VAL A 235 16.67 -8.27 9.15
C VAL A 235 15.85 -7.77 10.37
N PRO A 236 16.50 -7.30 11.44
CA PRO A 236 15.79 -6.87 12.65
C PRO A 236 14.82 -5.70 12.42
N LYS A 237 15.11 -4.83 11.45
CA LYS A 237 14.27 -3.65 11.15
C LYS A 237 12.87 -4.00 10.64
N SER A 238 12.67 -5.20 10.07
CA SER A 238 11.36 -5.68 9.61
C SER A 238 10.53 -6.36 10.72
N ALA A 239 11.05 -6.45 11.94
CA ALA A 239 10.40 -7.15 13.05
C ALA A 239 8.93 -6.75 13.29
N PRO A 240 8.54 -5.46 13.29
CA PRO A 240 7.14 -5.09 13.56
C PRO A 240 6.14 -5.70 12.55
N LEU A 241 6.53 -5.81 11.29
CA LEU A 241 5.68 -6.36 10.24
C LEU A 241 5.72 -7.90 10.26
N ILE A 242 6.93 -8.47 10.24
CA ILE A 242 7.10 -9.93 10.16
C ILE A 242 6.57 -10.63 11.43
N ALA A 243 6.74 -10.03 12.61
CA ALA A 243 6.19 -10.57 13.84
C ALA A 243 4.67 -10.65 13.77
N MET A 244 3.99 -9.56 13.44
CA MET A 244 2.53 -9.54 13.35
C MET A 244 2.01 -10.52 12.30
N PHE A 245 2.66 -10.57 11.14
CA PHE A 245 2.29 -11.50 10.07
C PHE A 245 2.45 -12.97 10.46
N MET A 246 3.58 -13.36 11.06
CA MET A 246 3.79 -14.75 11.48
C MET A 246 2.94 -15.13 12.71
N ILE A 247 2.65 -14.18 13.62
CA ILE A 247 1.70 -14.39 14.72
C ILE A 247 0.30 -14.68 14.17
N GLY A 248 -0.16 -13.88 13.20
CA GLY A 248 -1.44 -14.10 12.54
C GLY A 248 -1.51 -15.47 11.89
N ASN A 249 -0.44 -15.87 11.21
CA ASN A 249 -0.37 -17.19 10.60
C ASN A 249 -0.37 -18.33 11.62
N LEU A 250 0.33 -18.16 12.74
CA LEU A 250 0.32 -19.14 13.82
C LEU A 250 -1.06 -19.31 14.45
N PHE A 251 -1.87 -18.23 14.55
CA PHE A 251 -3.27 -18.36 14.98
C PHE A 251 -4.06 -19.28 14.06
N ARG A 252 -3.90 -19.10 12.74
CA ARG A 252 -4.54 -19.94 11.71
C ARG A 252 -4.10 -21.39 11.80
N GLU A 253 -2.79 -21.66 11.79
CA GLU A 253 -2.24 -23.01 11.70
C GLU A 253 -2.32 -23.80 13.02
N SER A 254 -2.30 -23.11 14.17
CA SER A 254 -2.40 -23.77 15.49
C SER A 254 -3.77 -24.42 15.74
N GLY A 255 -4.84 -23.83 15.21
CA GLY A 255 -6.22 -24.25 15.49
C GLY A 255 -6.66 -24.11 16.96
N ALA A 256 -5.76 -23.71 17.86
CA ALA A 256 -6.02 -23.60 19.30
C ALA A 256 -6.84 -22.34 19.64
N VAL A 257 -6.76 -21.31 18.80
CA VAL A 257 -7.38 -20.00 19.03
C VAL A 257 -8.32 -19.58 17.89
N PRO A 258 -9.39 -20.35 17.61
CA PRO A 258 -10.28 -20.07 16.48
C PRO A 258 -11.01 -18.72 16.61
N ARG A 259 -11.28 -18.27 17.85
CA ARG A 259 -11.86 -16.93 18.11
C ARG A 259 -10.89 -15.81 17.75
N LEU A 260 -9.60 -15.95 18.10
CA LEU A 260 -8.59 -14.95 17.76
C LEU A 260 -8.31 -14.93 16.26
N THR A 261 -8.25 -16.10 15.62
CA THR A 261 -8.07 -16.22 14.17
C THR A 261 -9.17 -15.49 13.41
N LYS A 262 -10.45 -15.76 13.76
CA LYS A 262 -11.59 -15.09 13.13
C LYS A 262 -11.57 -13.58 13.35
N SER A 263 -11.31 -13.15 14.59
CA SER A 263 -11.20 -11.73 14.96
C SER A 263 -10.09 -11.02 14.16
N ALA A 264 -8.90 -11.63 14.09
CA ALA A 264 -7.76 -11.08 13.34
C ALA A 264 -8.05 -11.00 11.84
N SER A 265 -8.62 -12.07 11.26
CA SER A 265 -8.82 -12.19 9.81
C SER A 265 -10.02 -11.40 9.29
N ASN A 266 -10.99 -11.06 10.14
CA ASN A 266 -12.20 -10.32 9.75
C ASN A 266 -12.27 -8.98 10.49
N GLU A 267 -12.73 -8.97 11.74
CA GLU A 267 -13.11 -7.74 12.45
C GLU A 267 -11.94 -6.76 12.57
N ILE A 268 -10.79 -7.21 13.06
CA ILE A 268 -9.59 -6.39 13.25
C ILE A 268 -9.05 -5.92 11.90
N LEU A 269 -8.94 -6.83 10.92
CA LEU A 269 -8.48 -6.50 9.58
C LEU A 269 -9.39 -5.47 8.91
N ASN A 270 -10.71 -5.64 8.99
CA ASN A 270 -11.69 -4.74 8.40
C ASN A 270 -11.64 -3.36 9.06
N ILE A 271 -11.57 -3.29 10.39
CA ILE A 271 -11.42 -2.03 11.13
C ILE A 271 -10.14 -1.30 10.70
N ALA A 272 -9.01 -2.01 10.67
CA ALA A 272 -7.74 -1.43 10.27
C ALA A 272 -7.74 -0.98 8.81
N THR A 273 -8.37 -1.76 7.92
CA THR A 273 -8.52 -1.44 6.50
C THR A 273 -9.36 -0.18 6.29
N ILE A 274 -10.49 -0.04 6.99
CA ILE A 274 -11.34 1.17 6.90
C ILE A 274 -10.54 2.41 7.27
N PHE A 275 -9.90 2.40 8.44
CA PHE A 275 -9.15 3.58 8.90
C PHE A 275 -7.92 3.85 8.03
N LEU A 276 -7.22 2.79 7.58
CA LEU A 276 -6.06 2.94 6.71
C LEU A 276 -6.47 3.53 5.35
N MET A 277 -7.40 2.88 4.64
CA MET A 277 -7.74 3.22 3.25
C MET A 277 -8.33 4.63 3.14
N ILE A 278 -9.21 5.02 4.06
CA ILE A 278 -9.75 6.39 4.07
C ILE A 278 -8.64 7.40 4.32
N THR A 279 -7.77 7.15 5.31
CA THR A 279 -6.68 8.05 5.67
C THR A 279 -5.61 8.16 4.57
N VAL A 280 -5.36 7.08 3.83
CA VAL A 280 -4.52 7.11 2.62
C VAL A 280 -5.19 7.96 1.54
N GLY A 281 -6.49 7.76 1.31
CA GLY A 281 -7.28 8.59 0.40
C GLY A 281 -7.24 10.07 0.76
N THR A 282 -7.20 10.42 2.04
CA THR A 282 -7.11 11.83 2.44
C THR A 282 -5.76 12.48 2.16
N GLN A 283 -4.73 11.70 1.80
CA GLN A 283 -3.43 12.25 1.41
C GLN A 283 -3.39 12.75 -0.02
N LEU A 284 -4.38 12.39 -0.84
CA LEU A 284 -4.59 12.87 -2.21
C LEU A 284 -5.23 14.26 -2.24
N THR A 285 -4.55 15.24 -1.65
CA THR A 285 -4.95 16.64 -1.77
C THR A 285 -4.54 17.20 -3.13
N ALA A 286 -5.31 18.15 -3.64
CA ALA A 286 -5.04 18.85 -4.88
C ALA A 286 -3.60 19.39 -4.96
N ASP A 287 -3.11 20.02 -3.90
CA ASP A 287 -1.76 20.58 -3.88
C ASP A 287 -0.67 19.52 -4.02
N ARG A 288 -0.87 18.33 -3.45
CA ARG A 288 0.09 17.23 -3.56
C ARG A 288 0.06 16.56 -4.91
N VAL A 289 -1.13 16.33 -5.49
CA VAL A 289 -1.27 15.62 -6.76
C VAL A 289 -0.75 16.43 -7.94
N PHE A 290 -1.03 17.73 -7.94
CA PHE A 290 -0.59 18.62 -9.02
C PHE A 290 0.87 19.06 -8.88
N ASP A 291 1.58 18.58 -7.84
CA ASP A 291 3.01 18.79 -7.72
C ASP A 291 3.80 17.93 -8.72
N TRP A 292 4.84 18.52 -9.30
CA TRP A 292 5.66 17.86 -10.31
C TRP A 292 6.40 16.63 -9.75
N GLN A 293 6.80 16.66 -8.47
CA GLN A 293 7.49 15.54 -7.86
C GLN A 293 6.56 14.32 -7.77
N THR A 294 5.31 14.53 -7.38
CA THR A 294 4.29 13.47 -7.32
C THR A 294 4.08 12.78 -8.66
N MET A 295 4.05 13.53 -9.77
CA MET A 295 3.91 12.96 -11.11
C MET A 295 5.08 12.05 -11.49
N VAL A 296 6.30 12.43 -11.10
CA VAL A 296 7.48 11.57 -11.34
C VAL A 296 7.46 10.33 -10.47
N ILE A 297 7.08 10.43 -9.18
CA ILE A 297 6.93 9.26 -8.31
C ILE A 297 5.88 8.29 -8.88
N LEU A 298 4.78 8.83 -9.42
CA LEU A 298 3.76 8.04 -10.10
C LEU A 298 4.38 7.27 -11.26
N ILE A 299 5.04 7.95 -12.20
CA ILE A 299 5.68 7.30 -13.36
C ILE A 299 6.70 6.24 -12.91
N LEU A 300 7.55 6.56 -11.92
CA LEU A 300 8.55 5.63 -11.39
C LEU A 300 7.92 4.38 -10.79
N GLY A 301 6.82 4.52 -10.03
CA GLY A 301 6.12 3.37 -9.47
C GLY A 301 5.48 2.48 -10.53
N LEU A 302 4.95 3.04 -11.62
CA LEU A 302 4.40 2.26 -12.74
C LEU A 302 5.51 1.47 -13.45
N VAL A 303 6.65 2.11 -13.68
CA VAL A 303 7.84 1.46 -14.27
C VAL A 303 8.34 0.36 -13.33
N ALA A 304 8.42 0.63 -12.03
CA ALA A 304 8.87 -0.34 -11.03
C ALA A 304 8.00 -1.59 -11.01
N PHE A 305 6.67 -1.41 -10.99
CA PHE A 305 5.72 -2.51 -11.02
C PHE A 305 5.84 -3.35 -12.31
N SER A 306 6.01 -2.66 -13.45
CA SER A 306 6.21 -3.31 -14.74
C SER A 306 7.51 -4.11 -14.78
N CYS A 307 8.62 -3.53 -14.29
CA CYS A 307 9.90 -4.19 -14.20
C CYS A 307 9.92 -5.36 -13.21
N GLY A 308 9.19 -5.27 -12.08
CA GLY A 308 9.02 -6.38 -11.14
C GLY A 308 8.30 -7.57 -11.78
N THR A 309 7.22 -7.29 -12.53
CA THR A 309 6.48 -8.31 -13.30
C THR A 309 7.39 -8.97 -14.35
N ILE A 310 8.14 -8.17 -15.11
CA ILE A 310 9.08 -8.65 -16.12
C ILE A 310 10.20 -9.49 -15.46
N GLY A 311 10.76 -9.01 -14.34
CA GLY A 311 11.79 -9.72 -13.57
C GLY A 311 11.31 -11.10 -13.10
N GLY A 312 10.09 -11.19 -12.58
CA GLY A 312 9.46 -12.46 -12.22
C GLY A 312 9.29 -13.41 -13.40
N ILE A 313 8.81 -12.91 -14.55
CA ILE A 313 8.64 -13.71 -15.77
C ILE A 313 9.99 -14.22 -16.30
N LEU A 314 11.00 -13.34 -16.40
CA LEU A 314 12.32 -13.70 -16.88
C LEU A 314 12.99 -14.74 -15.97
N PHE A 315 12.85 -14.58 -14.66
CA PHE A 315 13.38 -15.56 -13.71
C PHE A 315 12.63 -16.89 -13.78
N ALA A 316 11.31 -16.88 -13.99
CA ALA A 316 10.56 -18.10 -14.25
C ALA A 316 11.07 -18.85 -15.48
N LYS A 317 11.45 -18.13 -16.54
CA LYS A 317 12.08 -18.73 -17.73
C LYS A 317 13.45 -19.34 -17.41
N ILE A 318 14.27 -18.66 -16.60
CA ILE A 318 15.56 -19.20 -16.15
C ILE A 318 15.37 -20.49 -15.36
N MET A 319 14.34 -20.56 -14.51
CA MET A 319 14.02 -21.78 -13.76
C MET A 319 13.50 -22.94 -14.63
N ASN A 320 13.11 -22.68 -15.88
CA ASN A 320 12.67 -23.68 -16.84
C ASN A 320 13.79 -24.22 -17.74
N LEU A 321 15.02 -23.70 -17.59
CA LEU A 321 16.24 -24.23 -18.22
C LEU A 321 16.78 -25.42 -17.40
#